data_AF-A0A369JKL5-F1
#
_entry.id   AF-A0A369JKL5-F1
#
_cell.length_a   1.000
_cell.length_b   1.000
_cell.length_c   1.000
_cell.angle_alpha   90.00
_cell.angle_beta   90.00
_cell.angle_gamma   90.00
#
_symmetry.space_group_name_H-M   'P 1'
#
loop_
_entity.id
_entity.type
_entity.pdbx_description
1 polymer ?
#
loop_
_entity_poly.entity_id
_entity_poly.type
_entity_poly.pdbx_seq_one_letter_code
_entity_poly.pdbx_strand_id
1 'polypeptide(L)'
;MASGPVFDKTLSLSYLGLPESYEPSPQTTPIAFLIKHMTQLPPHLLLHFSYITSAKERTVIPTIRNRRLTYANKDPPELQFEPARSEWPNLWPGRGRERWGMREGDEERTWATDNFLSGQTKHVGNLGGLLAGYEEEREAERIRILRRERAVIDQFIAEEEESSDEEGESDEPRDEAVMDEESPEEAKVSFERLIREQFIYGLLEPFEYEKVDWDESLDEEVEREAEERWFDEDEDDE
;
A
#
# COMPACT_ATOMS: atom_id res chain seq x y z
N MET A 1 -14.16 12.58 21.09
CA MET A 1 -13.32 12.81 19.90
C MET A 1 -11.92 13.09 20.41
N ALA A 2 -11.00 12.15 20.26
CA ALA A 2 -9.61 12.40 20.64
C ALA A 2 -9.03 13.39 19.62
N SER A 3 -8.60 14.56 20.08
CA SER A 3 -7.80 15.48 19.27
C SER A 3 -6.54 14.73 18.86
N GLY A 4 -6.37 14.47 17.56
CA GLY A 4 -5.12 13.94 17.03
C GLY A 4 -3.94 14.89 17.30
N PRO A 5 -2.70 14.44 17.07
CA PRO A 5 -1.52 15.30 17.19
C PRO A 5 -1.64 16.49 16.22
N VAL A 6 -1.37 17.69 16.74
CA VAL A 6 -1.45 18.95 15.97
C VAL A 6 -0.10 19.22 15.32
N PHE A 7 -0.10 19.59 14.04
CA PHE A 7 1.10 20.01 13.33
C PHE A 7 1.57 21.39 13.81
N ASP A 8 2.84 21.48 14.22
CA ASP A 8 3.48 22.74 14.62
C ASP A 8 4.58 23.13 13.62
N LYS A 9 4.27 24.13 12.81
CA LYS A 9 5.19 24.66 11.79
C LYS A 9 6.44 25.31 12.37
N THR A 10 6.38 25.77 13.62
CA THR A 10 7.49 26.51 14.25
C THR A 10 8.69 25.60 14.51
N LEU A 11 8.47 24.30 14.69
CA LEU A 11 9.53 23.32 14.92
C LEU A 11 10.49 23.26 13.72
N SER A 12 9.94 23.06 12.51
CA SER A 12 10.75 22.98 11.29
C SER A 12 11.39 24.33 10.93
N LEU A 13 10.65 25.44 11.09
CA LEU A 13 11.18 26.77 10.80
C LEU A 13 12.30 27.17 11.77
N SER A 14 12.11 26.94 13.08
CA SER A 14 13.11 27.25 14.10
C SER A 14 14.36 26.40 13.93
N TYR A 15 14.22 25.11 13.57
CA TYR A 15 15.36 24.23 13.33
C TYR A 15 16.22 24.72 12.16
N LEU A 16 15.58 25.14 11.06
CA LEU A 16 16.27 25.67 9.88
C LEU A 16 16.69 27.14 10.02
N GLY A 17 16.36 27.80 11.14
CA GLY A 17 16.61 29.23 11.35
C GLY A 17 15.84 30.14 10.39
N LEU A 18 14.69 29.68 9.88
CA LEU A 18 13.84 30.41 8.94
C LEU A 18 12.81 31.29 9.66
N PRO A 19 12.44 32.45 9.09
CA PRO A 19 11.41 33.31 9.67
C PRO A 19 10.01 32.70 9.55
N GLU A 20 9.08 33.11 10.42
CA GLU A 20 7.68 32.64 10.40
C GLU A 20 6.94 32.97 9.09
N SER A 21 7.39 34.00 8.36
CA SER A 21 6.86 34.43 7.07
C SER A 21 7.55 33.77 5.87
N TYR A 22 8.31 32.70 6.08
CA TYR A 22 9.03 32.00 5.01
C TYR A 22 8.06 31.31 4.04
N GLU A 23 8.37 31.41 2.75
CA GLU A 23 7.65 30.71 1.67
C GLU A 23 8.61 29.83 0.86
N PRO A 24 8.25 28.57 0.55
CA PRO A 24 6.97 27.91 0.84
C PRO A 24 6.75 27.63 2.32
N SER A 25 5.54 27.88 2.82
CA SER A 25 5.19 27.63 4.22
C SER A 25 5.02 26.12 4.51
N PRO A 26 5.58 25.60 5.62
CA PRO A 26 5.46 24.18 5.99
C PRO A 26 4.04 23.74 6.34
N GLN A 27 3.13 24.68 6.65
CA GLN A 27 1.75 24.35 7.03
C GLN A 27 0.79 24.40 5.85
N THR A 28 0.94 25.40 4.97
CA THR A 28 0.00 25.67 3.87
C THR A 28 0.45 25.04 2.56
N THR A 29 1.75 24.90 2.37
CA THR A 29 2.36 24.29 1.18
C THR A 29 3.43 23.27 1.60
N PRO A 30 3.07 22.24 2.39
CA PRO A 30 4.04 21.31 2.99
C PRO A 30 4.89 20.60 1.95
N ILE A 31 4.31 20.16 0.84
CA ILE A 31 5.04 19.44 -0.23
C ILE A 31 6.12 20.33 -0.85
N ALA A 32 5.80 21.59 -1.18
CA ALA A 32 6.78 22.51 -1.74
C ALA A 32 7.91 22.84 -0.76
N PHE A 33 7.60 22.90 0.54
CA PHE A 33 8.58 23.07 1.61
C PHE A 33 9.50 21.85 1.74
N LEU A 34 8.92 20.64 1.77
CA LEU A 34 9.68 19.39 1.85
C LEU A 34 10.58 19.19 0.64
N ILE A 35 10.12 19.47 -0.59
CA ILE A 35 10.97 19.40 -1.79
C ILE A 35 12.27 20.21 -1.62
N LYS A 36 12.23 21.35 -0.91
CA LYS A 36 13.40 22.20 -0.70
C LYS A 36 14.27 21.79 0.50
N HIS A 37 13.65 21.29 1.57
CA HIS A 37 14.29 21.21 2.88
C HIS A 37 14.27 19.81 3.52
N MET A 38 13.71 18.80 2.86
CA MET A 38 13.56 17.47 3.46
C MET A 38 14.89 16.88 3.95
N THR A 39 15.96 16.99 3.14
CA THR A 39 17.29 16.46 3.47
C THR A 39 18.01 17.23 4.58
N GLN A 40 17.52 18.41 4.95
CA GLN A 40 18.08 19.22 6.03
C GLN A 40 17.39 18.94 7.37
N LEU A 41 16.17 18.38 7.32
CA LEU A 41 15.36 18.15 8.50
C LEU A 41 15.62 16.75 9.05
N PRO A 42 15.74 16.60 10.39
CA PRO A 42 15.92 15.29 11.00
C PRO A 42 14.62 14.46 10.92
N PRO A 43 14.70 13.11 10.95
CA PRO A 43 13.55 12.21 10.76
C PRO A 43 12.37 12.47 11.72
N HIS A 44 12.66 12.83 12.97
CA HIS A 44 11.62 13.11 13.95
C HIS A 44 10.78 14.35 13.60
N LEU A 45 11.36 15.35 12.92
CA LEU A 45 10.60 16.52 12.42
C LEU A 45 9.85 16.18 11.13
N LEU A 46 10.44 15.34 10.27
CA LEU A 46 9.78 14.86 9.05
C LEU A 46 8.50 14.08 9.36
N LEU A 47 8.51 13.25 10.41
CA LEU A 47 7.33 12.49 10.85
C LEU A 47 6.10 13.38 11.11
N HIS A 48 6.26 14.62 11.59
CA HIS A 48 5.14 15.53 11.82
C HIS A 48 4.39 15.90 10.54
N PHE A 49 5.05 15.92 9.38
CA PHE A 49 4.39 16.22 8.11
C PHE A 49 3.38 15.16 7.71
N SER A 50 3.48 13.94 8.25
CA SER A 50 2.48 12.87 8.06
C SER A 50 1.11 13.23 8.63
N TYR A 51 1.01 14.21 9.54
CA TYR A 51 -0.28 14.69 10.06
C TYR A 51 -1.04 15.61 9.10
N ILE A 52 -0.35 16.19 8.11
CA ILE A 52 -0.91 17.19 7.18
C ILE A 52 -0.68 16.83 5.72
N THR A 53 -0.09 15.68 5.43
CA THR A 53 0.14 15.17 4.08
C THR A 53 -0.24 13.70 3.99
N SER A 54 -0.82 13.30 2.86
CA SER A 54 -1.10 11.91 2.55
C SER A 54 0.10 11.19 1.94
N ALA A 55 0.11 9.86 1.97
CA ALA A 55 1.11 9.05 1.27
C ALA A 55 1.13 9.35 -0.24
N LYS A 56 -0.04 9.61 -0.85
CA LYS A 56 -0.18 9.97 -2.26
C LYS A 56 0.46 11.32 -2.58
N GLU A 57 0.20 12.36 -1.79
CA GLU A 57 0.78 13.70 -2.00
C GLU A 57 2.31 13.70 -1.88
N ARG A 58 2.84 12.95 -0.91
CA ARG A 58 4.28 12.79 -0.68
C ARG A 58 5.02 12.20 -1.88
N THR A 59 4.34 11.47 -2.76
CA THR A 59 4.96 10.86 -3.96
C THR A 59 5.48 11.88 -4.96
N VAL A 60 5.03 13.13 -4.88
CA VAL A 60 5.54 14.23 -5.71
C VAL A 60 6.98 14.56 -5.35
N ILE A 61 7.41 14.25 -4.12
CA ILE A 61 8.78 14.46 -3.64
C ILE A 61 9.67 13.35 -4.23
N PRO A 62 10.64 13.67 -5.12
CA PRO A 62 11.43 12.66 -5.81
C PRO A 62 12.18 11.72 -4.87
N THR A 63 12.76 12.26 -3.79
CA THR A 63 13.48 11.46 -2.79
C THR A 63 12.57 10.42 -2.14
N ILE A 64 11.33 10.78 -1.77
CA ILE A 64 10.38 9.81 -1.20
C ILE A 64 10.02 8.73 -2.22
N ARG A 65 9.77 9.11 -3.48
CA ARG A 65 9.47 8.15 -4.55
C ARG A 65 10.63 7.18 -4.75
N ASN A 66 11.87 7.67 -4.72
CA ASN A 66 13.07 6.85 -4.85
C ASN A 66 13.21 5.89 -3.65
N ARG A 67 13.04 6.37 -2.41
CA ARG A 67 13.05 5.51 -1.21
C ARG A 67 12.04 4.37 -1.31
N ARG A 68 10.81 4.67 -1.75
CA ARG A 68 9.79 3.64 -1.98
C ARG A 68 10.18 2.67 -3.08
N LEU A 69 10.75 3.15 -4.18
CA LEU A 69 11.25 2.28 -5.24
C LEU A 69 12.34 1.33 -4.73
N THR A 70 13.32 1.86 -3.99
CA THR A 70 14.39 1.07 -3.36
C THR A 70 13.81 0.02 -2.42
N TYR A 71 12.91 0.43 -1.52
CA TYR A 71 12.23 -0.48 -0.60
C TYR A 71 11.46 -1.58 -1.34
N ALA A 72 10.69 -1.23 -2.39
CA ALA A 72 9.95 -2.21 -3.19
C ALA A 72 10.86 -3.21 -3.92
N ASN A 73 12.03 -2.76 -4.38
CA ASN A 73 13.00 -3.61 -5.07
C ASN A 73 13.71 -4.60 -4.14
N LYS A 74 13.76 -4.33 -2.82
CA LYS A 74 14.26 -5.28 -1.82
C LYS A 74 13.35 -6.48 -1.56
N ASP A 75 12.19 -6.52 -2.21
CA ASP A 75 11.17 -7.57 -2.04
C ASP A 75 10.76 -7.78 -0.57
N PRO A 76 10.24 -6.73 0.10
CA PRO A 76 9.87 -6.79 1.50
C PRO A 76 8.67 -7.75 1.69
N PRO A 77 8.61 -8.47 2.83
CA PRO A 77 7.60 -9.52 3.04
C PRO A 77 6.17 -8.98 2.93
N GLU A 78 5.92 -7.73 3.31
CA GLU A 78 4.60 -7.08 3.24
C GLU A 78 4.08 -6.92 1.81
N LEU A 79 4.97 -6.83 0.80
CA LEU A 79 4.60 -6.66 -0.61
C LEU A 79 4.63 -7.98 -1.40
N GLN A 80 5.01 -9.09 -0.75
CA GLN A 80 4.96 -10.41 -1.36
C GLN A 80 3.53 -10.91 -1.52
N PHE A 81 3.32 -11.86 -2.44
CA PHE A 81 1.98 -12.32 -2.81
C PHE A 81 1.07 -12.69 -1.65
N GLU A 82 1.50 -13.57 -0.75
CA GLU A 82 0.61 -14.11 0.30
C GLU A 82 0.15 -13.00 1.26
N PRO A 83 1.04 -12.18 1.86
CA PRO A 83 0.60 -11.08 2.71
C PRO A 83 -0.21 -10.02 1.95
N ALA A 84 0.25 -9.63 0.75
CA ALA A 84 -0.42 -8.60 -0.03
C ALA A 84 -1.82 -9.03 -0.51
N ARG A 85 -2.01 -10.31 -0.84
CA ARG A 85 -3.32 -10.87 -1.21
C ARG A 85 -4.30 -10.86 -0.04
N SER A 86 -3.81 -11.10 1.18
CA SER A 86 -4.62 -11.04 2.39
C SER A 86 -5.00 -9.61 2.75
N GLU A 87 -4.06 -8.67 2.62
CA GLU A 87 -4.27 -7.27 3.03
C GLU A 87 -5.03 -6.45 1.97
N TRP A 88 -4.74 -6.67 0.68
CA TRP A 88 -5.40 -6.02 -0.45
C TRP A 88 -6.12 -7.03 -1.35
N PRO A 89 -7.12 -7.74 -0.81
CA PRO A 89 -7.87 -8.76 -1.54
C PRO A 89 -8.56 -8.20 -2.80
N ASN A 90 -8.90 -6.92 -2.76
CA ASN A 90 -9.57 -6.23 -3.86
C ASN A 90 -8.64 -5.97 -5.06
N LEU A 91 -7.32 -6.06 -4.92
CA LEU A 91 -6.41 -5.84 -6.05
C LEU A 91 -6.12 -7.13 -6.82
N TRP A 92 -6.51 -8.30 -6.29
CA TRP A 92 -6.31 -9.60 -6.93
C TRP A 92 -7.30 -9.81 -8.10
N PRO A 93 -6.83 -10.11 -9.33
CA PRO A 93 -7.70 -10.36 -10.48
C PRO A 93 -8.34 -11.76 -10.49
N GLY A 94 -7.81 -12.75 -9.77
CA GLY A 94 -8.32 -14.14 -9.71
C GLY A 94 -9.70 -14.35 -9.07
N ARG A 95 -10.50 -13.28 -8.98
CA ARG A 95 -11.78 -13.11 -8.27
C ARG A 95 -12.90 -14.11 -8.59
N GLY A 96 -12.79 -14.88 -9.66
CA GLY A 96 -13.86 -15.77 -10.13
C GLY A 96 -13.83 -17.21 -9.60
N ARG A 97 -12.66 -17.74 -9.17
CA ARG A 97 -12.50 -19.19 -8.93
C ARG A 97 -12.16 -19.60 -7.49
N GLU A 98 -11.70 -18.70 -6.61
CA GLU A 98 -11.26 -19.06 -5.25
C GLU A 98 -12.32 -18.83 -4.17
N ARG A 99 -12.47 -19.81 -3.26
CA ARG A 99 -13.25 -19.66 -2.03
C ARG A 99 -12.42 -18.84 -1.04
N TRP A 100 -12.93 -17.67 -0.73
CA TRP A 100 -12.31 -16.71 0.18
C TRP A 100 -12.35 -17.25 1.61
N GLY A 101 -11.25 -17.14 2.35
CA GLY A 101 -11.15 -17.59 3.74
C GLY A 101 -10.94 -19.11 3.92
N MET A 102 -10.72 -19.86 2.83
CA MET A 102 -10.45 -21.31 2.92
C MET A 102 -9.09 -21.61 3.55
N ARG A 103 -8.07 -20.79 3.26
CA ARG A 103 -6.73 -20.95 3.84
C ARG A 103 -6.71 -20.54 5.30
N GLU A 104 -7.31 -19.39 5.62
CA GLU A 104 -7.48 -18.89 6.98
C GLU A 104 -8.31 -19.89 7.82
N GLY A 105 -9.33 -20.50 7.21
CA GLY A 105 -10.09 -21.58 7.82
C GLY A 105 -9.26 -22.86 8.04
N ASP A 106 -8.36 -23.23 7.12
CA ASP A 106 -7.44 -24.36 7.32
C ASP A 106 -6.35 -24.06 8.37
N GLU A 107 -5.86 -22.83 8.45
CA GLU A 107 -4.99 -22.33 9.53
C GLU A 107 -5.71 -22.38 10.89
N GLU A 108 -6.96 -21.96 10.97
CA GLU A 108 -7.73 -22.03 12.21
C GLU A 108 -8.10 -23.47 12.57
N ARG A 109 -8.36 -24.33 11.58
CA ARG A 109 -8.54 -25.77 11.78
C ARG A 109 -7.28 -26.39 12.36
N THR A 110 -6.11 -26.13 11.78
CA THR A 110 -4.83 -26.68 12.25
C THR A 110 -4.45 -26.14 13.62
N TRP A 111 -4.67 -24.86 13.89
CA TRP A 111 -4.52 -24.30 15.23
C TRP A 111 -5.45 -24.99 16.23
N ALA A 112 -6.72 -25.20 15.86
CA ALA A 112 -7.67 -25.88 16.71
C ALA A 112 -7.23 -27.31 17.00
N THR A 113 -6.74 -28.06 16.01
CA THR A 113 -6.27 -29.44 16.19
C THR A 113 -5.02 -29.55 17.05
N ASP A 114 -4.08 -28.62 16.90
CA ASP A 114 -2.73 -28.79 17.42
C ASP A 114 -2.49 -28.01 18.73
N ASN A 115 -3.14 -26.85 18.90
CA ASN A 115 -2.85 -25.91 19.99
C ASN A 115 -4.01 -25.72 20.99
N PHE A 116 -5.27 -25.93 20.58
CA PHE A 116 -6.42 -25.52 21.39
C PHE A 116 -6.58 -26.34 22.69
N LEU A 117 -6.23 -27.63 22.68
CA LEU A 117 -6.24 -28.51 23.87
C LEU A 117 -5.29 -29.69 23.64
N SER A 118 -4.05 -29.59 24.10
CA SER A 118 -3.02 -30.63 24.01
C SER A 118 -3.43 -31.92 24.73
N GLY A 119 -4.15 -32.81 24.03
CA GLY A 119 -4.41 -34.19 24.47
C GLY A 119 -5.85 -34.73 24.39
N GLN A 120 -6.87 -33.95 23.97
CA GLN A 120 -8.25 -34.46 23.80
C GLN A 120 -8.72 -34.43 22.35
N THR A 121 -8.39 -35.45 21.57
CA THR A 121 -8.58 -35.47 20.11
C THR A 121 -10.02 -35.62 19.62
N LYS A 122 -10.98 -36.05 20.46
CA LYS A 122 -12.32 -36.46 19.98
C LYS A 122 -13.32 -35.32 19.76
N HIS A 123 -13.21 -34.20 20.46
CA HIS A 123 -14.11 -33.05 20.31
C HIS A 123 -13.49 -31.90 19.52
N VAL A 124 -12.18 -31.95 19.29
CA VAL A 124 -11.40 -30.89 18.65
C VAL A 124 -11.57 -30.89 17.13
N GLY A 125 -11.79 -32.06 16.49
CA GLY A 125 -12.02 -32.11 15.04
C GLY A 125 -13.29 -31.40 14.57
N ASN A 126 -14.40 -31.55 15.33
CA ASN A 126 -15.65 -30.85 15.04
C ASN A 126 -15.53 -29.35 15.31
N LEU A 127 -14.77 -28.96 16.33
CA LEU A 127 -14.53 -27.56 16.64
C LEU A 127 -13.63 -26.89 15.60
N GLY A 128 -12.56 -27.55 15.15
CA GLY A 128 -11.68 -27.03 14.10
C GLY A 128 -12.41 -26.87 12.77
N GLY A 129 -13.31 -27.79 12.41
CA GLY A 129 -14.16 -27.61 11.23
C GLY A 129 -15.19 -26.46 11.37
N LEU A 130 -15.73 -26.26 12.57
CA LEU A 130 -16.67 -25.17 12.86
C LEU A 130 -15.97 -23.81 12.84
N LEU A 131 -14.80 -23.71 13.46
CA LEU A 131 -13.97 -22.50 13.48
C LEU A 131 -13.48 -22.14 12.08
N ALA A 132 -13.03 -23.13 11.30
CA ALA A 132 -12.68 -22.94 9.90
C ALA A 132 -13.82 -22.32 9.07
N GLY A 133 -15.03 -22.84 9.24
CA GLY A 133 -16.21 -22.31 8.54
C GLY A 133 -16.60 -20.91 8.98
N TYR A 134 -16.44 -20.58 10.27
CA TYR A 134 -16.68 -19.22 10.76
C TYR A 134 -15.64 -18.22 10.28
N GLU A 135 -14.38 -18.64 10.12
CA GLU A 135 -13.33 -17.79 9.57
C GLU A 135 -13.53 -17.56 8.07
N GLU A 136 -13.91 -18.60 7.33
CA GLU A 136 -14.30 -18.49 5.93
C GLU A 136 -15.45 -17.48 5.76
N GLU A 137 -16.49 -17.56 6.60
CA GLU A 137 -17.62 -16.63 6.56
C GLU A 137 -17.24 -15.21 6.99
N ARG A 138 -16.36 -15.06 7.99
CA ARG A 138 -15.88 -13.77 8.49
C ARG A 138 -15.08 -13.02 7.42
N GLU A 139 -14.13 -13.70 6.80
CA GLU A 139 -13.30 -13.11 5.76
C GLU A 139 -14.17 -12.79 4.53
N ALA A 140 -15.06 -13.71 4.13
CA ALA A 140 -16.01 -13.47 3.05
C ALA A 140 -16.88 -12.22 3.28
N GLU A 141 -17.34 -11.97 4.52
CA GLU A 141 -18.10 -10.77 4.83
C GLU A 141 -17.24 -9.49 4.83
N ARG A 142 -15.99 -9.55 5.32
CA ARG A 142 -15.02 -8.43 5.22
C ARG A 142 -14.84 -8.00 3.77
N ILE A 143 -14.68 -8.96 2.86
CA ILE A 143 -14.53 -8.70 1.43
C ILE A 143 -15.80 -8.10 0.83
N ARG A 144 -16.99 -8.56 1.24
CA ARG A 144 -18.26 -7.97 0.79
C ARG A 144 -18.38 -6.50 1.21
N ILE A 145 -17.98 -6.17 2.43
CA ILE A 145 -17.97 -4.79 2.93
C ILE A 145 -17.00 -3.93 2.11
N LEU A 146 -15.75 -4.39 1.95
CA LEU A 146 -14.73 -3.68 1.16
C LEU A 146 -15.19 -3.44 -0.29
N ARG A 147 -15.88 -4.42 -0.90
CA ARG A 147 -16.46 -4.26 -2.24
C ARG A 147 -17.56 -3.20 -2.30
N ARG A 148 -18.43 -3.15 -1.27
CA ARG A 148 -19.47 -2.11 -1.19
C ARG A 148 -18.84 -0.74 -1.00
N GLU A 149 -17.85 -0.62 -0.11
CA GLU A 149 -17.13 0.63 0.13
C GLU A 149 -16.44 1.14 -1.14
N ARG A 150 -15.76 0.25 -1.89
CA ARG A 150 -15.13 0.64 -3.15
C ARG A 150 -16.15 1.03 -4.22
N ALA A 151 -17.26 0.30 -4.35
CA ALA A 151 -18.32 0.65 -5.30
C ALA A 151 -18.95 2.03 -4.98
N VAL A 152 -19.07 2.39 -3.70
CA VAL A 152 -19.52 3.72 -3.28
C VAL A 152 -18.48 4.79 -3.65
N ILE A 153 -17.19 4.52 -3.44
CA ILE A 153 -16.11 5.44 -3.84
C ILE A 153 -16.08 5.63 -5.36
N ASP A 154 -16.15 4.55 -6.13
CA ASP A 154 -16.11 4.61 -7.60
C ASP A 154 -17.37 5.30 -8.18
N GLN A 155 -18.55 5.11 -7.57
CA GLN A 155 -19.77 5.88 -7.93
C GLN A 155 -19.64 7.37 -7.61
N PHE A 156 -19.04 7.70 -6.46
CA PHE A 156 -18.81 9.08 -6.07
C PHE A 156 -17.81 9.81 -6.98
N ILE A 157 -16.79 9.10 -7.48
CA ILE A 157 -15.81 9.65 -8.45
C ILE A 157 -16.44 9.86 -9.83
N ALA A 158 -17.35 8.99 -10.26
CA ALA A 158 -18.01 9.12 -11.56
C ALA A 158 -18.95 10.35 -11.66
N GLU A 159 -19.52 10.83 -10.55
CA GLU A 159 -20.43 11.98 -10.54
C GLU A 159 -19.72 13.36 -10.60
N GLU A 160 -18.40 13.46 -10.40
CA GLU A 160 -17.65 14.73 -10.50
C GLU A 160 -17.05 15.02 -11.89
N GLU A 161 -17.06 14.06 -12.83
CA GLU A 161 -16.55 14.24 -14.21
C GLU A 161 -17.64 14.45 -15.28
N GLU A 162 -18.92 14.57 -14.93
CA GLU A 162 -19.99 14.80 -15.91
C GLU A 162 -20.42 16.28 -15.99
N SER A 163 -19.59 17.10 -16.64
CA SER A 163 -19.99 18.36 -17.25
C SER A 163 -19.24 18.58 -18.57
N SER A 164 -19.52 17.75 -19.57
CA SER A 164 -19.44 18.15 -20.97
C SER A 164 -20.37 17.28 -21.84
N ASP A 165 -21.43 17.94 -22.28
CA ASP A 165 -22.53 17.54 -23.18
C ASP A 165 -22.06 16.91 -24.51
N GLU A 166 -22.64 15.77 -24.92
CA GLU A 166 -23.50 15.61 -26.13
C GLU A 166 -23.63 14.13 -26.58
N GLU A 167 -24.87 13.66 -26.54
CA GLU A 167 -25.56 12.65 -27.36
C GLU A 167 -24.80 11.47 -28.02
N GLY A 168 -25.15 10.27 -27.58
CA GLY A 168 -24.89 9.02 -28.29
C GLY A 168 -25.53 7.82 -27.62
N GLU A 169 -26.83 7.63 -27.81
CA GLU A 169 -27.50 6.34 -27.54
C GLU A 169 -26.81 5.22 -28.34
N SER A 170 -26.04 4.38 -27.65
CA SER A 170 -25.74 3.03 -28.11
C SER A 170 -25.92 2.05 -26.95
N ASP A 171 -27.14 1.50 -26.90
CA ASP A 171 -27.51 0.31 -26.15
C ASP A 171 -26.82 -0.91 -26.81
N GLU A 172 -25.53 -1.06 -26.54
CA GLU A 172 -24.78 -2.29 -26.83
C GLU A 172 -24.45 -2.98 -25.50
N PRO A 173 -24.72 -4.30 -25.36
CA PRO A 173 -24.25 -5.03 -24.20
C PRO A 173 -22.73 -4.90 -24.17
N ARG A 174 -22.19 -4.32 -23.10
CA ARG A 174 -20.76 -4.33 -22.80
C ARG A 174 -20.29 -5.77 -22.98
N ASP A 175 -19.63 -6.03 -24.10
CA ASP A 175 -18.94 -7.28 -24.34
C ASP A 175 -18.07 -7.51 -23.09
N GLU A 176 -18.39 -8.57 -22.36
CA GLU A 176 -17.49 -9.18 -21.40
C GLU A 176 -16.23 -9.46 -22.22
N ALA A 177 -15.27 -8.53 -22.12
CA ALA A 177 -13.96 -8.71 -22.68
C ALA A 177 -13.53 -10.11 -22.27
N VAL A 178 -13.36 -10.97 -23.28
CA VAL A 178 -12.75 -12.27 -23.14
C VAL A 178 -11.36 -11.97 -22.59
N MET A 179 -11.26 -11.90 -21.26
CA MET A 179 -9.99 -11.86 -20.57
C MET A 179 -9.36 -13.20 -20.93
N ASP A 180 -8.35 -13.16 -21.80
CA ASP A 180 -7.43 -14.28 -21.96
C ASP A 180 -7.14 -14.80 -20.55
N GLU A 181 -7.48 -16.06 -20.30
CA GLU A 181 -7.34 -16.68 -18.98
C GLU A 181 -5.83 -16.72 -18.66
N GLU A 182 -5.30 -15.65 -18.06
CA GLU A 182 -3.93 -15.60 -17.55
C GLU A 182 -3.70 -16.85 -16.71
N SER A 183 -2.57 -17.51 -16.93
CA SER A 183 -2.14 -18.61 -16.07
C SER A 183 -2.16 -18.13 -14.61
N PRO A 184 -2.49 -18.97 -13.62
CA PRO A 184 -2.46 -18.57 -12.20
C PRO A 184 -1.10 -17.99 -11.79
N GLU A 185 -0.02 -18.41 -12.44
CA GLU A 185 1.33 -17.86 -12.25
C GLU A 185 1.48 -16.44 -12.84
N GLU A 186 0.90 -16.18 -14.02
CA GLU A 186 0.91 -14.86 -14.65
C GLU A 186 0.07 -13.86 -13.86
N ALA A 187 -1.10 -14.29 -13.37
CA ALA A 187 -1.94 -13.49 -12.49
C ALA A 187 -1.20 -13.11 -11.19
N LYS A 188 -0.41 -14.04 -10.64
CA LYS A 188 0.42 -13.79 -9.45
C LYS A 188 1.45 -12.69 -9.72
N VAL A 189 2.19 -12.81 -10.83
CA VAL A 189 3.20 -11.82 -11.21
C VAL A 189 2.58 -10.45 -11.49
N SER A 190 1.44 -10.42 -12.19
CA SER A 190 0.74 -9.16 -12.50
C SER A 190 0.22 -8.47 -11.24
N PHE A 191 -0.26 -9.24 -10.26
CA PHE A 191 -0.65 -8.72 -8.96
C PHE A 191 0.53 -8.19 -8.13
N GLU A 192 1.62 -8.94 -7.99
CA GLU A 192 2.81 -8.46 -7.26
C GLU A 192 3.34 -7.16 -7.87
N ARG A 193 3.34 -7.07 -9.21
CA ARG A 193 3.66 -5.83 -9.91
C ARG A 193 2.69 -4.69 -9.57
N LEU A 194 1.38 -4.95 -9.62
CA LEU A 194 0.36 -3.96 -9.28
C LEU A 194 0.52 -3.46 -7.84
N ILE A 195 0.78 -4.35 -6.89
CA ILE A 195 1.04 -4.00 -5.49
C ILE A 195 2.25 -3.09 -5.38
N ARG A 196 3.37 -3.43 -6.02
CA ARG A 196 4.58 -2.57 -6.01
C ARG A 196 4.31 -1.19 -6.63
N GLU A 197 3.57 -1.14 -7.74
CA GLU A 197 3.20 0.15 -8.37
C GLU A 197 2.30 1.00 -7.45
N GLN A 198 1.23 0.42 -6.91
CA GLN A 198 0.32 1.10 -5.97
C GLN A 198 1.08 1.56 -4.71
N PHE A 199 2.03 0.75 -4.23
CA PHE A 199 2.90 1.10 -3.12
C PHE A 199 3.71 2.36 -3.44
N ILE A 200 4.46 2.36 -4.56
CA ILE A 200 5.31 3.49 -4.96
C ILE A 200 4.49 4.79 -5.05
N TYR A 201 3.27 4.72 -5.58
CA TYR A 201 2.37 5.88 -5.72
C TYR A 201 1.55 6.23 -4.46
N GLY A 202 1.77 5.56 -3.33
CA GLY A 202 1.12 5.94 -2.07
C GLY A 202 -0.36 5.61 -2.03
N LEU A 203 -0.76 4.53 -2.69
CA LEU A 203 -2.15 4.14 -2.92
C LEU A 203 -2.56 2.84 -2.20
N LEU A 204 -1.65 2.22 -1.44
CA LEU A 204 -1.96 1.06 -0.61
C LEU A 204 -2.38 1.50 0.79
N GLU A 205 -3.68 1.54 1.06
CA GLU A 205 -4.19 1.70 2.42
C GLU A 205 -4.55 0.31 2.98
N PRO A 206 -4.19 -0.04 4.23
CA PRO A 206 -3.64 0.82 5.30
C PRO A 206 -2.10 0.74 5.50
N PHE A 207 -1.28 0.75 4.45
CA PHE A 207 0.18 0.61 4.59
C PHE A 207 0.84 1.73 5.43
N GLU A 208 1.81 1.39 6.27
CA GLU A 208 2.57 2.33 7.11
C GLU A 208 3.73 3.01 6.35
N TYR A 209 3.38 3.98 5.49
CA TYR A 209 4.34 4.68 4.62
C TYR A 209 5.41 5.46 5.38
N GLU A 210 5.15 5.90 6.60
CA GLU A 210 6.06 6.71 7.41
C GLU A 210 7.39 6.01 7.68
N LYS A 211 7.38 4.67 7.74
CA LYS A 211 8.59 3.86 7.94
C LYS A 211 9.54 3.90 6.74
N VAL A 212 9.02 4.20 5.55
CA VAL A 212 9.78 4.18 4.29
C VAL A 212 10.06 5.61 3.83
N ASP A 213 9.04 6.47 3.84
CA ASP A 213 9.13 7.86 3.35
C ASP A 213 10.23 8.65 4.07
N TRP A 214 10.41 8.39 5.36
CA TRP A 214 11.31 9.14 6.23
C TRP A 214 12.59 8.38 6.60
N ASP A 215 12.83 7.21 6.00
CA ASP A 215 14.04 6.42 6.21
C ASP A 215 15.17 6.90 5.28
N GLU A 216 16.14 7.60 5.86
CA GLU A 216 17.31 8.13 5.14
C GLU A 216 18.28 7.04 4.70
N SER A 217 18.27 5.86 5.33
CA SER A 217 19.18 4.76 4.97
C SER A 217 18.93 4.21 3.56
N LEU A 218 17.72 4.41 3.05
CA LEU A 218 17.33 4.04 1.69
C LEU A 218 17.88 5.00 0.61
N ASP A 219 18.38 6.18 1.00
CA ASP A 219 19.07 7.09 0.07
C ASP A 219 20.54 6.68 -0.11
N GLU A 220 21.23 6.36 0.99
CA GLU A 220 22.67 6.00 0.97
C GLU A 220 22.95 4.74 0.16
N GLU A 221 22.02 3.79 0.16
CA GLU A 221 22.16 2.57 -0.65
C GLU A 221 22.07 2.86 -2.15
N VAL A 222 21.22 3.79 -2.58
CA VAL A 222 21.12 4.19 -3.99
C VAL A 222 22.42 4.86 -4.44
N GLU A 223 23.01 5.71 -3.59
CA GLU A 223 24.31 6.33 -3.86
C GLU A 223 25.42 5.27 -3.92
N ARG A 224 25.45 4.31 -2.99
CA ARG A 224 26.43 3.22 -2.98
C ARG A 224 26.30 2.29 -4.19
N GLU A 225 25.09 1.85 -4.54
CA GLU A 225 24.85 0.99 -5.71
C GLU A 225 25.21 1.70 -7.02
N ALA A 226 24.94 3.01 -7.10
CA ALA A 226 25.34 3.82 -8.25
C ALA A 226 26.86 3.97 -8.35
N GLU A 227 27.55 4.15 -7.22
CA GLU A 227 29.01 4.16 -7.16
C GLU A 227 29.59 2.80 -7.54
N GLU A 228 29.11 1.69 -6.96
CA GLU A 228 29.58 0.32 -7.27
C GLU A 228 29.42 -0.01 -8.76
N ARG A 229 28.27 0.30 -9.37
CA ARG A 229 28.05 0.09 -10.81
C ARG A 229 29.02 0.90 -11.67
N TRP A 230 29.40 2.09 -11.23
CA TRP A 230 30.35 2.93 -11.97
C TRP A 230 31.77 2.36 -11.93
N PHE A 231 32.16 1.68 -10.84
CA PHE A 231 33.46 0.99 -10.76
C PHE A 231 33.49 -0.33 -11.53
N ASP A 232 32.38 -1.07 -11.59
CA ASP A 232 32.29 -2.32 -12.35
C ASP A 232 32.37 -2.09 -13.88
N GLU A 233 31.82 -0.97 -14.38
CA GLU A 233 31.89 -0.62 -15.81
C GLU A 233 33.32 -0.26 -16.29
N ASP A 234 34.20 0.16 -15.38
CA ASP A 234 35.60 0.48 -15.70
C ASP A 234 36.54 -0.75 -15.69
N GLU A 235 36.14 -1.89 -15.10
CA GLU A 235 36.95 -3.13 -15.05
C GLU A 235 36.77 -4.02 -16.30
N ASP A 236 35.73 -3.81 -17.11
CA ASP A 236 35.45 -4.58 -18.33
C ASP A 236 36.12 -4.00 -19.61
N ASP A 237 36.86 -2.89 -19.50
CA ASP A 237 37.53 -2.20 -20.61
C ASP A 237 39.07 -2.45 -20.70
N GLU A 238 39.62 -3.46 -20.01
CA GLU A 238 41.01 -3.99 -20.18
C GLU A 238 41.07 -5.37 -20.89
#